data_AF-A0A973JAL5-F1
#
_entry.id   AF-A0A973JAL5-F1
#
_cell.length_a   1.000
_cell.length_b   1.000
_cell.length_c   1.000
_cell.angle_alpha   90.00
_cell.angle_beta   90.00
_cell.angle_gamma   90.00
#
_symmetry.space_group_name_H-M   'P 1'
#
loop_
_entity.id
_entity.type
_entity.pdbx_description
1 polymer ?
#
loop_
_entity_poly.entity_id
_entity_poly.type
_entity_poly.pdbx_seq_one_letter_code
_entity_poly.pdbx_strand_id
1 'polypeptide(L)'
;MLTILLTIFASSFVIAFSGALMPGPLLTAAISESSQRGFIVGPLMIAGHAILELVLVITLLMGLAPFLQLPAVFVATALIGSAILFWMAWGMFRSLSSLHLSWDADRKQRSNPVLSGILMSVVNPYWIIWWATIGLGY
;
A
#
# COMPACT_ATOMS: atom_id res chain seq x y z
N MET A 1 -13.25 -30.74 -1.08
CA MET A 1 -12.32 -30.24 -0.05
C MET A 1 -11.07 -29.64 -0.68
N LEU A 2 -10.26 -30.42 -1.43
CA LEU A 2 -9.05 -29.90 -2.10
C LEU A 2 -9.34 -28.73 -3.06
N THR A 3 -10.38 -28.85 -3.88
CA THR A 3 -10.81 -27.79 -4.81
C THR A 3 -11.15 -26.48 -4.10
N ILE A 4 -11.88 -26.55 -2.98
CA ILE A 4 -12.26 -25.38 -2.17
C ILE A 4 -11.02 -24.67 -1.61
N LEU A 5 -10.08 -25.43 -1.03
CA LEU A 5 -8.84 -24.88 -0.49
C LEU A 5 -8.01 -24.19 -1.57
N LEU A 6 -7.92 -24.81 -2.75
CA LEU A 6 -7.20 -24.27 -3.89
C LEU A 6 -7.87 -22.99 -4.41
N THR A 7 -9.21 -22.94 -4.45
CA THR A 7 -9.96 -21.73 -4.82
C THR A 7 -9.74 -20.60 -3.82
N ILE A 8 -9.81 -20.85 -2.51
CA ILE A 8 -9.57 -19.83 -1.47
C ILE A 8 -8.13 -19.32 -1.55
N PHE A 9 -7.16 -20.21 -1.67
CA PHE A 9 -5.74 -19.84 -1.81
C PHE A 9 -5.52 -18.97 -3.04
N ALA A 10 -5.97 -19.42 -4.22
CA ALA A 10 -5.74 -18.72 -5.47
C ALA A 10 -6.46 -17.36 -5.51
N SER A 11 -7.72 -17.29 -5.07
CA SER A 11 -8.47 -16.03 -5.01
C SER A 11 -7.85 -15.04 -4.04
N SER A 12 -7.54 -15.47 -2.81
CA SER A 12 -6.90 -14.61 -1.79
C SER A 12 -5.53 -14.12 -2.26
N PHE A 13 -4.74 -15.01 -2.87
CA PHE A 13 -3.44 -14.65 -3.42
C PHE A 13 -3.58 -13.60 -4.52
N VAL A 14 -4.46 -13.80 -5.51
CA VAL A 14 -4.66 -12.84 -6.62
C VAL A 14 -5.16 -11.50 -6.11
N ILE A 15 -6.12 -11.50 -5.19
CA ILE A 15 -6.69 -10.27 -4.60
C ILE A 15 -5.61 -9.50 -3.82
N ALA A 16 -4.93 -10.16 -2.89
CA ALA A 16 -3.88 -9.52 -2.09
C ALA A 16 -2.68 -9.08 -2.94
N PHE A 17 -2.28 -9.89 -3.93
CA PHE A 17 -1.18 -9.57 -4.83
C PHE A 17 -1.49 -8.37 -5.72
N SER A 18 -2.74 -8.23 -6.20
CA SER A 18 -3.17 -7.04 -6.94
C SER A 18 -3.02 -5.76 -6.11
N GLY A 19 -3.32 -5.85 -4.81
CA GLY A 19 -3.12 -4.76 -3.85
C GLY A 19 -1.64 -4.44 -3.65
N ALA A 20 -0.81 -5.46 -3.46
CA ALA A 20 0.62 -5.33 -3.19
C ALA A 20 1.43 -4.83 -4.39
N LEU A 21 1.03 -5.19 -5.62
CA LEU A 21 1.72 -4.78 -6.84
C LEU A 21 1.39 -3.35 -7.31
N MET A 22 0.36 -2.72 -6.76
CA MET A 22 -0.04 -1.43 -7.29
C MET A 22 1.02 -0.34 -7.06
N PRO A 23 1.28 0.50 -8.08
CA PRO A 23 2.27 1.56 -7.97
C PRO A 23 1.85 2.55 -6.88
N GLY A 24 2.75 2.81 -5.92
CA GLY A 24 2.46 3.67 -4.77
C GLY A 24 3.67 3.83 -3.84
N PRO A 25 3.54 4.64 -2.77
CA PRO A 25 4.67 5.02 -1.93
C PRO A 25 5.29 3.80 -1.23
N LEU A 26 4.47 2.84 -0.80
CA LEU A 26 4.90 1.63 -0.11
C LEU A 26 5.76 0.75 -1.03
N LEU A 27 5.31 0.50 -2.26
CA LEU A 27 6.06 -0.31 -3.23
C LEU A 27 7.37 0.37 -3.63
N THR A 28 7.34 1.69 -3.90
CA THR A 28 8.54 2.46 -4.23
C THR A 28 9.56 2.44 -3.09
N ALA A 29 9.10 2.64 -1.86
CA ALA A 29 9.97 2.58 -0.68
C ALA A 29 10.52 1.16 -0.46
N ALA A 30 9.71 0.12 -0.66
CA ALA A 30 10.15 -1.27 -0.53
C ALA A 30 11.25 -1.63 -1.55
N ILE A 31 11.11 -1.19 -2.80
CA ILE A 31 12.13 -1.40 -3.84
C ILE A 31 13.41 -0.62 -3.48
N SER A 32 13.28 0.66 -3.16
CA SER A 32 14.44 1.52 -2.85
C SER A 32 15.22 1.04 -1.63
N GLU A 33 14.53 0.74 -0.53
CA GLU A 33 15.16 0.35 0.72
C GLU A 33 15.71 -1.08 0.67
N SER A 34 15.02 -2.01 0.00
CA SER A 34 15.52 -3.38 -0.17
C SER A 34 16.74 -3.44 -1.08
N SER A 35 16.82 -2.56 -2.09
CA SER A 35 18.00 -2.45 -2.95
C SER A 35 19.23 -1.90 -2.21
N GLN A 36 19.04 -1.09 -1.16
CA GLN A 36 20.13 -0.44 -0.42
C GLN A 36 20.56 -1.22 0.83
N ARG A 37 19.61 -1.90 1.49
CA ARG A 37 19.81 -2.52 2.81
C ARG A 37 19.59 -4.04 2.81
N GLY A 38 19.31 -4.63 1.65
CA GLY A 38 19.10 -6.06 1.46
C GLY A 38 17.66 -6.51 1.69
N PHE A 39 17.42 -7.80 1.41
CA PHE A 39 16.07 -8.37 1.32
C PHE A 39 15.23 -8.24 2.61
N ILE A 40 15.87 -8.19 3.79
CA ILE A 40 15.19 -8.20 5.09
C ILE A 40 14.30 -6.97 5.30
N VAL A 41 14.57 -5.87 4.57
CA VAL A 41 13.74 -4.66 4.65
C VAL A 41 12.34 -4.90 4.13
N GLY A 42 12.16 -5.72 3.08
CA GLY A 42 10.85 -6.06 2.55
C GLY A 42 9.91 -6.64 3.63
N PRO A 43 10.27 -7.77 4.28
CA PRO A 43 9.49 -8.33 5.38
C PRO A 43 9.25 -7.36 6.54
N LEU A 44 10.23 -6.55 6.92
CA LEU A 44 10.07 -5.58 8.00
C LEU A 44 9.10 -4.43 7.64
N MET A 45 9.14 -3.94 6.39
CA MET A 45 8.18 -2.95 5.89
C MET A 45 6.77 -3.52 5.83
N ILE A 46 6.61 -4.75 5.36
CA ILE A 46 5.32 -5.44 5.32
C ILE A 46 4.80 -5.70 6.74
N ALA A 47 5.66 -5.99 7.72
CA ALA A 47 5.23 -6.09 9.12
C ALA A 47 4.64 -4.76 9.63
N GLY A 48 5.22 -3.63 9.25
CA GLY A 48 4.64 -2.30 9.52
C GLY A 48 3.28 -2.10 8.85
N HIS A 49 3.17 -2.46 7.57
CA HIS A 49 1.90 -2.44 6.85
C HIS A 49 0.83 -3.30 7.53
N ALA A 50 1.17 -4.52 7.93
CA ALA A 50 0.26 -5.46 8.58
C ALA A 50 -0.26 -4.95 9.93
N ILE A 51 0.55 -4.20 10.70
CA ILE A 51 0.09 -3.54 11.92
C ILE A 51 -0.99 -2.51 11.59
N LEU A 52 -0.79 -1.70 10.55
CA LEU A 52 -1.78 -0.72 10.12
C LEU A 52 -3.06 -1.40 9.62
N GLU A 53 -2.94 -2.47 8.85
CA GLU A 53 -4.09 -3.27 8.41
C GLU A 53 -4.88 -3.84 9.59
N LEU A 54 -4.20 -4.38 10.61
CA LEU A 54 -4.85 -4.89 11.81
C LEU A 54 -5.65 -3.79 12.53
N VAL A 55 -5.06 -2.59 12.67
CA VAL A 55 -5.75 -1.43 13.25
C VAL A 55 -6.98 -1.05 12.44
N LEU A 56 -6.87 -1.00 11.11
CA LEU A 56 -8.00 -0.70 10.23
C LEU A 56 -9.11 -1.74 10.39
N VAL A 57 -8.78 -3.04 10.33
CA VAL A 57 -9.76 -4.12 10.47
C VAL A 57 -10.48 -4.03 11.81
N ILE A 58 -9.77 -3.82 12.92
CA ILE A 58 -10.38 -3.61 14.24
C ILE A 58 -11.34 -2.41 14.20
N THR A 59 -10.93 -1.30 13.59
CA THR A 59 -11.75 -0.08 13.49
C THR A 59 -13.00 -0.30 12.63
N LEU A 60 -12.89 -1.05 11.52
CA LEU A 60 -14.03 -1.46 10.69
C LEU A 60 -15.02 -2.30 11.49
N LEU A 61 -14.53 -3.28 12.25
CA LEU A 61 -15.34 -4.13 13.14
C LEU A 61 -16.02 -3.35 14.27
N MET A 62 -15.41 -2.26 14.74
CA MET A 62 -16.00 -1.34 15.72
C MET A 62 -17.10 -0.42 15.16
N GLY A 63 -17.38 -0.48 13.85
CA GLY A 63 -18.49 0.25 13.23
C GLY A 63 -18.09 1.36 12.25
N LEU A 64 -16.85 1.41 11.79
CA LEU A 64 -16.44 2.34 10.73
C LEU A 64 -16.98 1.93 9.34
N ALA A 65 -17.31 0.65 9.13
CA ALA A 65 -17.75 0.15 7.82
C ALA A 65 -19.02 0.85 7.28
N PRO A 66 -20.12 1.02 8.04
CA PRO A 66 -21.31 1.75 7.56
C PRO A 66 -21.03 3.22 7.19
N PHE A 67 -20.07 3.87 7.87
CA PHE A 67 -19.68 5.24 7.56
C PHE A 67 -18.97 5.35 6.21
N LEU A 68 -18.05 4.41 5.91
CA LEU A 68 -17.36 4.38 4.61
C LEU A 68 -18.30 4.03 3.44
N GLN A 69 -19.41 3.34 3.71
CA GLN A 69 -20.43 3.01 2.73
C GLN A 69 -21.41 4.16 2.43
N LEU A 70 -21.37 5.26 3.19
CA LEU A 70 -22.18 6.45 2.87
C LEU A 70 -21.80 6.95 1.47
N PRO A 71 -22.76 7.18 0.55
CA PRO A 71 -22.46 7.56 -0.83
C PRO A 71 -21.56 8.79 -0.94
N ALA A 72 -21.77 9.79 -0.09
CA ALA A 72 -20.95 11.00 -0.05
C ALA A 72 -19.51 10.71 0.37
N VAL A 73 -19.30 9.84 1.37
CA VAL A 73 -17.96 9.46 1.87
C VAL A 73 -17.24 8.64 0.81
N PHE A 74 -17.91 7.65 0.22
CA PHE A 74 -17.35 6.83 -0.86
C PHE A 74 -16.94 7.67 -2.07
N VAL A 75 -17.81 8.57 -2.54
CA VAL A 75 -17.50 9.43 -3.70
C VAL A 75 -16.36 10.39 -3.36
N ALA A 76 -16.34 10.97 -2.17
CA ALA A 76 -15.26 11.85 -1.74
C ALA A 76 -13.91 11.12 -1.67
N THR A 77 -13.86 9.93 -1.05
CA THR A 77 -12.61 9.14 -0.95
C THR A 77 -12.15 8.66 -2.32
N ALA A 78 -13.06 8.25 -3.21
CA ALA A 78 -12.72 7.86 -4.57
C ALA A 78 -12.17 9.01 -5.41
N LEU A 79 -12.78 10.20 -5.36
CA LEU A 79 -12.32 11.38 -6.10
C LEU A 79 -10.99 11.92 -5.55
N ILE A 80 -10.86 12.03 -4.24
CA ILE A 80 -9.61 12.48 -3.60
C ILE A 80 -8.49 11.48 -3.89
N GLY A 81 -8.76 10.19 -3.69
CA GLY A 81 -7.76 9.14 -3.90
C GLY A 81 -7.31 9.06 -5.37
N SER A 82 -8.24 9.17 -6.32
CA SER A 82 -7.89 9.18 -7.75
C SER A 82 -7.08 10.42 -8.15
N ALA A 83 -7.43 11.60 -7.64
CA ALA A 83 -6.65 12.82 -7.88
C ALA A 83 -5.21 12.71 -7.35
N ILE A 84 -5.03 12.17 -6.13
CA ILE A 84 -3.70 11.92 -5.56
C ILE A 84 -2.94 10.90 -6.41
N LEU A 85 -3.58 9.81 -6.85
CA LEU A 85 -2.95 8.80 -7.70
C LEU A 85 -2.51 9.38 -9.06
N PHE A 86 -3.33 10.23 -9.70
CA PHE A 86 -2.93 10.93 -10.93
C PHE A 86 -1.75 11.87 -10.69
N TRP A 87 -1.76 12.61 -9.59
CA TRP A 87 -0.65 13.50 -9.23
C TRP A 87 0.65 12.72 -8.98
N MET A 88 0.57 11.60 -8.26
CA MET A 88 1.69 10.70 -8.03
C MET A 88 2.24 10.13 -9.33
N ALA A 89 1.36 9.63 -10.21
CA ALA A 89 1.75 9.11 -11.52
C ALA A 89 2.48 10.17 -12.34
N TRP A 90 1.95 11.39 -12.40
CA TRP A 90 2.58 12.52 -13.07
C TRP A 90 3.96 12.86 -12.47
N GLY A 91 4.07 12.87 -11.14
CA GLY A 91 5.32 13.08 -10.43
C GLY A 91 6.38 12.03 -10.78
N MET A 92 5.99 10.76 -10.87
CA MET A 92 6.87 9.67 -11.31
C MET A 92 7.38 9.89 -12.74
N PHE A 93 6.50 10.25 -13.70
CA PHE A 93 6.90 10.54 -15.08
C PHE A 93 7.87 11.73 -15.16
N ARG A 94 7.64 12.81 -14.40
CA ARG A 94 8.57 13.95 -14.37
C ARG A 94 9.94 13.60 -13.80
N SER A 95 9.97 12.74 -12.79
CA SER A 95 11.19 12.34 -12.08
C SER A 95 12.14 11.47 -12.92
N LEU A 96 11.65 10.92 -14.04
CA LEU A 96 12.48 10.16 -14.99
C LEU A 96 13.65 11.00 -15.54
N SER A 97 13.43 12.30 -15.76
CA SER A 97 14.45 13.19 -16.34
C SER A 97 15.64 13.47 -15.41
N SER A 98 15.46 13.28 -14.10
CA SER A 98 16.50 13.50 -13.08
C SER A 98 17.05 12.19 -12.50
N LEU A 99 16.73 11.05 -13.11
CA LEU A 99 17.12 9.74 -12.60
C LEU A 99 18.58 9.47 -12.95
N HIS A 100 19.45 9.58 -11.95
CA HIS A 100 20.87 9.23 -12.07
C HIS A 100 21.20 8.09 -11.11
N LEU A 101 21.95 7.09 -11.62
CA LEU A 101 22.53 6.03 -10.80
C LEU A 101 23.77 6.58 -10.09
N SER A 102 23.59 7.05 -8.85
CA SER A 102 24.71 7.38 -7.97
C SER A 102 25.23 6.10 -7.31
N TRP A 103 26.51 5.80 -7.50
CA TRP A 103 27.22 4.73 -6.79
C TRP A 103 27.69 5.16 -5.41
N ASP A 104 27.54 6.45 -5.09
CA ASP A 104 27.78 6.94 -3.74
C ASP A 104 26.69 6.40 -2.82
N ALA A 105 27.10 5.53 -1.90
CA ALA A 105 26.27 5.09 -0.79
C ALA A 105 26.13 6.26 0.19
N ASP A 106 25.42 7.30 -0.23
CA ASP A 106 25.02 8.39 0.64
C ASP A 106 24.28 7.74 1.79
N ARG A 107 24.84 7.86 3.00
CA ARG A 107 24.26 7.29 4.23
C ARG A 107 22.99 8.07 4.56
N LYS A 108 21.96 7.95 3.72
CA LYS A 108 20.61 8.41 4.03
C LYS A 108 20.25 7.79 5.37
N GLN A 109 19.77 8.66 6.25
CA GLN A 109 19.39 8.35 7.62
C GLN A 109 18.62 7.03 7.64
N ARG A 110 19.14 6.03 8.37
CA ARG A 110 18.54 4.70 8.44
C ARG A 110 17.18 4.78 9.13
N SER A 111 16.14 5.10 8.37
CA SER A 111 14.75 5.04 8.77
C SER A 111 14.39 3.62 9.22
N ASN A 112 13.62 3.48 10.29
CA ASN A 112 13.15 2.16 10.74
C ASN A 112 12.24 1.58 9.64
N PRO A 113 12.57 0.41 9.05
CA PRO A 113 11.78 -0.18 7.97
C PRO A 113 10.32 -0.42 8.34
N VAL A 114 10.03 -0.80 9.59
CA VAL A 114 8.65 -1.00 10.08
C VAL A 114 7.88 0.32 10.06
N LEU A 115 8.50 1.40 10.54
CA LEU A 115 7.90 2.73 10.53
C LEU A 115 7.69 3.25 9.10
N SER A 116 8.66 3.02 8.21
CA SER A 116 8.52 3.32 6.78
C SER A 116 7.33 2.55 6.18
N GLY A 117 7.16 1.28 6.54
CA GLY A 117 6.00 0.48 6.14
C GLY A 117 4.67 1.12 6.54
N ILE A 118 4.53 1.54 7.81
CA ILE A 118 3.33 2.23 8.31
C ILE A 118 3.09 3.54 7.56
N LEU A 119 4.09 4.44 7.56
CA LEU A 119 3.94 5.78 7.00
C LEU A 119 3.63 5.75 5.51
N MET A 120 4.35 4.94 4.75
CA MET A 120 4.14 4.81 3.30
C MET A 120 2.79 4.18 2.97
N SER A 121 2.22 3.38 3.88
CA SER A 121 0.87 2.82 3.73
C SER A 121 -0.21 3.85 4.03
N VAL A 122 -0.06 4.64 5.09
CA VAL A 122 -1.01 5.72 5.45
C VAL A 122 -1.10 6.78 4.35
N VAL A 123 0.04 7.13 3.76
CA VAL A 123 0.11 8.10 2.65
C VAL A 123 -0.32 7.49 1.32
N ASN A 124 -0.55 6.17 1.25
CA ASN A 124 -0.96 5.51 0.01
C ASN A 124 -2.47 5.67 -0.22
N PRO A 125 -2.92 6.56 -1.13
CA PRO A 125 -4.35 6.73 -1.42
C PRO A 125 -4.98 5.46 -1.98
N TYR A 126 -4.19 4.61 -2.66
CA TYR A 126 -4.68 3.36 -3.19
C TYR A 126 -5.13 2.39 -2.10
N TRP A 127 -4.41 2.32 -0.97
CA TRP A 127 -4.78 1.44 0.13
C TRP A 127 -6.18 1.78 0.69
N ILE A 128 -6.48 3.07 0.81
CA ILE A 128 -7.80 3.56 1.24
C ILE A 128 -8.88 3.20 0.21
N ILE A 129 -8.62 3.45 -1.08
CA ILE A 129 -9.58 3.13 -2.16
C ILE A 129 -9.82 1.63 -2.23
N TRP A 130 -8.78 0.81 -2.10
CA TRP A 130 -8.86 -0.65 -2.15
C TRP A 130 -9.76 -1.18 -1.03
N TRP A 131 -9.62 -0.69 0.20
CA TRP A 131 -10.51 -1.06 1.30
C TRP A 131 -11.94 -0.58 1.09
N ALA A 132 -12.13 0.65 0.61
CA ALA A 132 -13.46 1.21 0.35
C ALA A 132 -14.22 0.46 -0.76
N THR A 133 -13.53 -0.22 -1.68
CA THR A 133 -14.12 -0.88 -2.84
C THR A 133 -14.10 -2.40 -2.74
N ILE A 134 -12.91 -3.00 -2.60
CA ILE A 134 -12.70 -4.44 -2.59
C ILE A 134 -12.77 -4.98 -1.16
N GLY A 135 -12.06 -4.36 -0.22
CA GLY A 135 -11.94 -4.87 1.15
C GLY A 135 -13.24 -4.90 1.94
N LEU A 136 -14.18 -3.99 1.67
CA LEU A 136 -15.53 -4.01 2.26
C LEU A 136 -16.53 -4.89 1.48
N GLY A 137 -16.22 -5.25 0.24
CA GLY A 137 -17.12 -5.99 -0.64
C GLY A 137 -16.88 -7.51 -0.65
N TYR A 138 -15.79 -7.97 -0.03
CA TYR A 138 -15.37 -9.36 0.06
C TYR A 138 -15.50 -9.87 1.49
#